data_AF-A0A1V4EL47-F1
#
_entry.id   AF-A0A1V4EL47-F1
#
_cell.length_a   1.000
_cell.length_b   1.000
_cell.length_c   1.000
_cell.angle_alpha   90.00
_cell.angle_beta   90.00
_cell.angle_gamma   90.00
#
_symmetry.space_group_name_H-M   'P 1'
#
loop_
_entity.id
_entity.type
_entity.pdbx_description
1 polymer ?
#
loop_
_entity_poly.entity_id
_entity_poly.type
_entity_poly.pdbx_seq_one_letter_code
_entity_poly.pdbx_strand_id
1 'polypeptide(L)' 'MADYSRRERTKTWVEYALPNPTNWGQVGRVIAVLNQELGEDRARWDDVVEVLATDEEIIFRYEKETGRG' A
#
# COMPACT_ATOMS: atom_id res chain seq x y z
N MET A 1 -15.65 2.91 34.30
CA MET A 1 -16.05 3.61 33.06
C MET A 1 -14.78 3.89 32.29
N ALA A 2 -14.73 3.57 31.00
CA ALA A 2 -13.53 3.82 30.19
C ALA A 2 -13.62 5.22 29.56
N ASP A 3 -12.64 6.07 29.83
CA ASP A 3 -12.48 7.37 29.20
C ASP A 3 -11.89 7.19 27.80
N TYR A 4 -12.71 6.89 26.81
CA TYR A 4 -12.28 6.84 25.42
C TYR A 4 -12.72 8.11 24.67
N SER A 5 -11.84 8.59 23.78
CA SER A 5 -12.17 9.68 22.86
C SER A 5 -12.35 9.12 21.45
N ARG A 6 -13.50 9.42 20.83
CA ARG A 6 -13.77 9.06 19.43
C ARG A 6 -12.99 10.02 18.51
N ARG A 7 -12.26 9.46 17.55
CA ARG A 7 -11.65 10.21 16.44
C ARG A 7 -12.07 9.57 15.14
N GLU A 8 -12.41 10.40 14.16
CA GLU A 8 -12.71 9.97 12.80
C GLU A 8 -11.64 10.55 11.87
N ARG A 9 -11.14 9.73 10.96
CA ARG A 9 -10.13 10.10 9.97
C ARG A 9 -10.49 9.43 8.66
N THR A 10 -10.43 10.19 7.57
CA THR A 10 -10.56 9.66 6.21
C THR A 10 -9.15 9.50 5.63
N LYS A 11 -8.85 8.30 5.13
CA LYS A 11 -7.62 8.00 4.40
C LYS A 11 -7.96 7.54 3.00
N THR A 12 -7.13 7.92 2.04
CA THR A 12 -7.23 7.46 0.65
C THR A 12 -6.03 6.56 0.38
N TRP A 13 -6.29 5.39 -0.20
CA TRP A 13 -5.24 4.43 -0.56
C TRP A 13 -5.14 4.30 -2.07
N VAL A 14 -3.91 4.13 -2.56
CA VAL A 14 -3.66 3.58 -3.90
C VAL A 14 -3.34 2.11 -3.71
N GLU A 15 -4.07 1.24 -4.41
CA GLU A 15 -3.94 -0.21 -4.28
C GLU A 15 -3.64 -0.86 -5.64
N TYR A 16 -2.66 -1.76 -5.64
CA TYR A 16 -2.33 -2.63 -6.76
C TYR A 16 -2.60 -4.07 -6.33
N ALA A 17 -3.66 -4.67 -6.88
CA ALA A 17 -4.04 -6.05 -6.58
C ALA A 17 -3.57 -7.02 -7.68
N LEU A 18 -3.05 -8.16 -7.26
CA LEU A 18 -2.73 -9.31 -8.10
C LEU A 18 -3.56 -10.52 -7.65
N PRO A 19 -4.08 -11.35 -8.56
CA PRO A 19 -4.80 -12.57 -8.18
C PRO A 19 -3.86 -13.56 -7.48
N ASN A 20 -4.35 -14.28 -6.46
CA ASN A 20 -3.66 -15.34 -5.74
C ASN A 20 -4.12 -16.72 -6.25
N PRO A 21 -3.23 -17.63 -6.70
CA PRO A 21 -1.78 -17.48 -6.76
C PRO A 21 -1.31 -16.55 -7.89
N THR A 22 -0.33 -15.70 -7.57
CA THR A 22 0.40 -14.87 -8.56
C THR A 22 1.79 -15.44 -8.81
N ASN A 23 2.46 -14.97 -9.87
CA ASN A 23 3.86 -15.29 -10.13
C ASN A 23 4.80 -14.13 -9.79
N TRP A 24 6.06 -14.45 -9.53
CA TRP A 24 7.09 -13.46 -9.20
C TRP A 24 7.32 -12.40 -10.28
N GLY A 25 7.02 -12.70 -11.55
CA GLY A 25 7.10 -11.73 -12.64
C GLY A 25 6.04 -10.63 -12.53
N GLN A 26 4.82 -10.97 -12.10
CA GLN A 26 3.77 -9.98 -11.84
C GLN A 26 4.10 -9.13 -10.61
N VAL A 27 4.59 -9.76 -9.54
CA VAL A 27 5.07 -9.06 -8.34
C VAL A 27 6.17 -8.05 -8.69
N GLY A 28 7.16 -8.47 -9.49
CA GLY A 28 8.24 -7.59 -9.93
C GLY A 28 7.77 -6.37 -10.72
N ARG A 29 6.69 -6.49 -11.51
CA ARG A 29 6.10 -5.36 -12.23
C ARG A 29 5.44 -4.35 -11.29
N VAL A 30 4.71 -4.82 -10.27
CA VAL A 30 4.10 -3.94 -9.26
C VAL A 30 5.19 -3.19 -8.50
N ILE A 31 6.27 -3.89 -8.11
CA ILE A 31 7.41 -3.27 -7.45
C ILE A 31 8.03 -2.16 -8.32
N ALA A 32 8.21 -2.42 -9.63
CA ALA A 32 8.77 -1.44 -10.54
C ALA A 32 7.89 -0.18 -10.67
N VAL A 33 6.57 -0.34 -10.73
CA VAL A 33 5.61 0.79 -10.75
C VAL A 33 5.72 1.60 -9.46
N LEU A 34 5.68 0.94 -8.31
CA LEU A 34 5.78 1.60 -7.01
C LEU A 34 7.12 2.33 -6.81
N ASN A 35 8.24 1.77 -7.28
CA ASN A 35 9.53 2.47 -7.29
C ASN A 35 9.50 3.74 -8.15
N GLN A 36 8.76 3.71 -9.27
CA GLN A 36 8.60 4.90 -10.12
C GLN A 36 7.72 5.96 -9.46
N GLU A 37 6.66 5.56 -8.76
CA GLU A 37 5.70 6.47 -8.12
C GLU A 37 6.23 7.09 -6.81
N LEU A 38 6.88 6.28 -5.98
CA LEU A 38 7.31 6.66 -4.63
C LEU A 38 8.80 7.05 -4.56
N GLY A 39 9.56 6.76 -5.61
CA GLY A 39 11.01 6.88 -5.67
C GLY A 39 11.73 5.59 -5.27
N GLU A 40 12.99 5.47 -5.67
CA GLU A 40 13.79 4.24 -5.54
C GLU A 40 14.39 4.00 -4.14
N ASP A 41 14.08 4.84 -3.16
CA ASP A 41 14.61 4.70 -1.81
C ASP A 41 13.92 3.53 -1.08
N ARG A 42 14.60 2.39 -1.02
CA ARG A 42 14.12 1.17 -0.34
C ARG A 42 13.73 1.40 1.12
N ALA A 43 14.38 2.33 1.83
CA ALA A 43 14.04 2.61 3.22
C ALA A 43 12.64 3.24 3.35
N ARG A 44 12.22 4.02 2.33
CA ARG A 44 10.86 4.56 2.27
C ARG A 44 9.83 3.48 1.95
N TRP A 45 10.22 2.43 1.25
CA TRP A 45 9.29 1.41 0.77
C TRP A 45 8.68 0.59 1.91
N ASP A 46 9.52 0.10 2.82
CA ASP A 46 9.08 -0.69 4.00
C ASP A 46 8.21 0.14 4.95
N ASP A 47 8.40 1.47 4.98
CA ASP A 47 7.63 2.38 5.82
C ASP A 47 6.33 2.89 5.17
N VAL A 48 6.22 2.85 3.83
CA VAL A 48 5.13 3.49 3.07
C VAL A 48 4.19 2.50 2.41
N VAL A 49 4.69 1.34 1.96
CA VAL A 49 3.90 0.34 1.24
C VAL A 49 3.53 -0.81 2.18
N GLU A 50 2.23 -1.03 2.34
CA GLU A 50 1.67 -2.20 3.02
C GLU A 50 1.37 -3.29 1.99
N VAL A 51 1.76 -4.53 2.30
CA VAL A 51 1.42 -5.71 1.49
C VAL A 51 0.45 -6.59 2.26
N LEU A 52 -0.75 -6.75 1.73
CA LEU A 52 -1.80 -7.63 2.25
C LEU A 52 -1.93 -8.85 1.35
N ALA A 53 -2.13 -10.01 1.96
CA ALA A 53 -2.46 -11.23 1.23
C ALA A 53 -3.77 -11.79 1.76
N THR A 54 -4.69 -12.06 0.84
CA THR A 54 -5.94 -12.80 1.07
C THR A 54 -5.91 -14.10 0.28
N ASP A 55 -6.94 -14.94 0.43
CA ASP A 55 -7.06 -16.16 -0.36
C ASP A 55 -7.23 -15.89 -1.87
N GLU A 56 -7.72 -14.70 -2.23
CA GLU A 56 -8.03 -14.33 -3.62
C GLU A 56 -6.99 -13.40 -4.23
N GLU A 57 -6.31 -12.57 -3.43
CA GLU A 57 -5.47 -11.48 -3.93
C GLU A 57 -4.22 -11.21 -3.07
N ILE A 58 -3.19 -10.65 -3.71
CA ILE A 58 -2.07 -9.96 -3.06
C ILE A 58 -2.20 -8.48 -3.40
N ILE A 59 -2.36 -7.64 -2.39
CA ILE A 59 -2.61 -6.20 -2.51
C ILE A 59 -1.38 -5.46 -2.01
N PHE A 60 -0.80 -4.61 -2.85
CA PHE A 60 0.22 -3.64 -2.49
C PHE A 60 -0.45 -2.28 -2.40
N ARG A 61 -0.39 -1.62 -1.24
CA ARG A 61 -1.04 -0.33 -1.07
C ARG A 61 -0.19 0.69 -0.34
N TYR A 62 -0.38 1.96 -0.67
CA TYR A 62 0.19 3.08 0.08
C TYR A 62 -0.86 4.18 0.27
N GLU A 63 -0.75 4.92 1.38
CA GLU A 63 -1.64 6.03 1.65
C GLU A 63 -1.30 7.16 0.69
N LYS A 64 -2.28 7.59 -0.11
CA LYS A 64 -2.12 8.78 -0.94
C LYS A 64 -2.07 9.97 0.00
N GLU A 65 -0.90 10.59 0.14
CA GLU A 65 -0.82 11.87 0.84
C GLU A 65 -1.79 12.84 0.16
N THR A 66 -2.81 13.27 0.89
CA THR A 66 -3.65 14.39 0.49
C THR A 66 -2.78 15.63 0.57
N GLY A 67 -2.01 15.88 -0.49
CA GLY A 67 -1.25 17.10 -0.64
C GLY A 67 -2.19 18.27 -0.43
N ARG A 68 -1.95 19.05 0.62
CA ARG A 68 -2.13 20.51 0.56
C ARG A 68 -1.13 21.02 -0.46
N GLY A 69 -1.47 20.87 -1.74
CA GLY A 69 -0.94 21.68 -2.83
C GLY A 69 -1.74 22.96 -2.92
#